data_AF-A0A968MX68-F1
#
_entry.id   AF-A0A968MX68-F1
#
_cell.length_a   1.000
_cell.length_b   1.000
_cell.length_c   1.000
_cell.angle_alpha   90.00
_cell.angle_beta   90.00
_cell.angle_gamma   90.00
#
_symmetry.space_group_name_H-M   'P 1'
#
loop_
_entity.id
_entity.type
_entity.pdbx_description
1 polymer ?
#
loop_
_entity_poly.entity_id
_entity_poly.type
_entity_poly.pdbx_seq_one_letter_code
_entity_poly.pdbx_strand_id
1 'polypeptide(L)'
;MLPGDWSGISWGNYFVEASNSLLAAQIPDARAMANFLFTARILDFVKNLAYVPFYSNISDIYSYGAKKEFKLLKKKFSEYFVMGLFIIISAFLAINLAGNPALKLLGIETEFIGITLITIMCLSILFDMHASFHASIYTSTNHIPFFWPSIISGALVVILGRWATPYYGLLGIITTRFLVQFSF
;
A
#
# COMPACT_ATOMS: atom_id res chain seq x y z
N MET A 1 -12.64 17.22 -16.83
CA MET A 1 -12.77 17.00 -15.37
C MET A 1 -13.13 18.30 -14.72
N LEU A 2 -14.08 18.26 -13.79
CA LEU A 2 -14.42 19.42 -12.96
C LEU A 2 -13.46 19.48 -11.77
N PRO A 3 -13.21 20.66 -11.17
CA PRO A 3 -12.32 20.82 -10.01
C PRO A 3 -12.62 19.89 -8.82
N GLY A 4 -13.85 19.35 -8.72
CA GLY A 4 -14.27 18.41 -7.66
C GLY A 4 -13.72 16.98 -7.81
N ASP A 5 -13.33 16.56 -9.02
CA ASP A 5 -12.95 15.15 -9.27
C ASP A 5 -11.64 14.76 -8.54
N TRP A 6 -10.70 15.70 -8.40
CA TRP A 6 -9.47 15.51 -7.63
C TRP A 6 -9.72 15.31 -6.14
N SER A 7 -10.70 16.00 -5.59
CA SER A 7 -11.06 15.87 -4.17
C SER A 7 -11.63 14.48 -3.88
N GLY A 8 -12.48 13.94 -4.76
CA GLY A 8 -13.07 12.61 -4.56
C GLY A 8 -12.06 11.46 -4.66
N ILE A 9 -11.06 11.55 -5.56
CA ILE A 9 -9.96 10.57 -5.61
C ILE A 9 -9.16 10.59 -4.30
N SER A 10 -8.88 11.79 -3.77
CA SER A 10 -8.19 11.94 -2.49
C SER A 10 -8.99 11.32 -1.34
N TRP A 11 -10.32 11.44 -1.33
CA TRP A 11 -11.18 10.81 -0.33
C TRP A 11 -11.19 9.28 -0.44
N GLY A 12 -11.27 8.74 -1.65
CA GLY A 12 -11.21 7.28 -1.87
C GLY A 12 -9.91 6.68 -1.34
N ASN A 13 -8.77 7.27 -1.71
CA ASN A 13 -7.46 6.86 -1.21
C ASN A 13 -7.35 7.01 0.31
N TYR A 14 -7.87 8.12 0.87
CA TYR A 14 -7.92 8.31 2.32
C TYR A 14 -8.70 7.20 3.02
N PHE A 15 -9.87 6.80 2.51
CA PHE A 15 -10.64 5.71 3.12
C PHE A 15 -9.89 4.39 3.10
N VAL A 16 -9.17 4.08 2.02
CA VAL A 16 -8.33 2.89 1.94
C VAL A 16 -7.21 2.94 2.98
N GLU A 17 -6.53 4.08 3.15
CA GLU A 17 -5.42 4.23 4.10
C GLU A 17 -5.91 4.27 5.56
N ALA A 18 -6.93 5.07 5.85
CA ALA A 18 -7.52 5.21 7.18
C ALA A 18 -8.26 3.95 7.65
N SER A 19 -8.65 3.06 6.72
CA SER A 19 -9.33 1.79 7.06
C SER A 19 -8.52 0.93 8.04
N ASN A 20 -7.19 0.90 7.92
CA ASN A 20 -6.34 0.12 8.84
C ASN A 20 -6.54 0.56 10.29
N SER A 21 -6.55 1.88 10.54
CA SER A 21 -6.74 2.42 11.88
C SER A 21 -8.18 2.30 12.36
N LEU A 22 -9.16 2.56 11.49
CA LEU A 22 -10.58 2.44 11.81
C LEU A 22 -10.98 1.00 12.17
N LEU A 23 -10.46 0.02 11.44
CA LEU A 23 -10.73 -1.39 11.66
C LEU A 23 -9.91 -1.94 12.83
N ALA A 24 -8.65 -1.51 12.99
CA ALA A 24 -7.84 -1.92 14.14
C ALA A 24 -8.43 -1.46 15.48
N ALA A 25 -9.08 -0.30 15.52
CA ALA A 25 -9.77 0.20 16.72
C ALA A 25 -10.92 -0.72 17.20
N GLN A 26 -11.38 -1.65 16.36
CA GLN A 26 -12.41 -2.63 16.72
C GLN A 26 -11.82 -3.88 17.40
N ILE A 27 -10.49 -3.99 17.51
CA ILE A 27 -9.82 -5.14 18.13
C ILE A 27 -9.87 -4.99 19.65
N PRO A 28 -10.46 -5.95 20.39
CA PRO A 28 -10.58 -5.84 21.85
C PRO A 28 -9.23 -5.89 22.58
N ASP A 29 -8.25 -6.62 22.03
CA ASP A 29 -6.91 -6.73 22.61
C ASP A 29 -6.05 -5.53 22.21
N ALA A 30 -5.82 -4.65 23.18
CA ALA A 30 -4.99 -3.45 23.03
C ALA A 30 -3.55 -3.77 22.59
N ARG A 31 -2.99 -4.92 23.01
CA ARG A 31 -1.63 -5.31 22.64
C ARG A 31 -1.56 -5.73 21.17
N ALA A 32 -2.49 -6.57 20.72
CA ALA A 32 -2.60 -6.96 19.32
C ALA A 32 -2.85 -5.75 18.40
N MET A 33 -3.70 -4.80 18.83
CA MET A 33 -3.94 -3.56 18.12
C MET A 33 -2.67 -2.71 17.98
N ALA A 34 -1.93 -2.50 19.09
CA ALA A 34 -0.69 -1.73 19.08
C ALA A 34 0.38 -2.35 18.18
N ASN A 35 0.58 -3.67 18.28
CA ASN A 35 1.52 -4.42 17.45
C ASN A 35 1.18 -4.30 15.95
N PHE A 36 -0.11 -4.39 15.60
CA PHE A 36 -0.57 -4.22 14.23
C PHE A 36 -0.33 -2.81 13.70
N LEU A 37 -0.76 -1.78 14.42
CA LEU A 37 -0.60 -0.38 13.99
C LEU A 37 0.87 0.00 13.87
N PHE A 38 1.70 -0.48 14.78
CA PHE A 38 3.15 -0.30 14.71
C PHE A 38 3.73 -0.96 13.46
N THR A 39 3.40 -2.23 13.21
CA THR A 39 3.86 -2.95 12.02
C THR A 39 3.39 -2.25 10.74
N ALA A 40 2.13 -1.84 10.68
CA ALA A 40 1.57 -1.12 9.55
C ALA A 40 2.34 0.19 9.28
N ARG A 41 2.67 0.96 10.32
CA ARG A 41 3.43 2.21 10.18
C ARG A 41 4.83 1.99 9.61
N ILE A 42 5.53 0.95 10.07
CA ILE A 42 6.84 0.59 9.52
C ILE A 42 6.71 0.17 8.06
N LEU A 43 5.68 -0.60 7.71
CA LEU A 43 5.45 -1.01 6.33
C LEU A 43 5.02 0.15 5.43
N ASP A 44 4.30 1.16 5.93
CA ASP A 44 3.99 2.38 5.19
C ASP A 44 5.28 3.17 4.88
N PHE A 45 6.22 3.22 5.83
CA PHE A 45 7.53 3.81 5.59
C PHE A 45 8.30 3.05 4.49
N VAL A 46 8.30 1.72 4.54
CA VAL A 46 8.91 0.86 3.50
C VAL A 46 8.26 1.10 2.14
N LYS A 47 6.91 1.15 2.09
CA LYS A 47 6.15 1.47 0.87
C LYS A 47 6.61 2.80 0.28
N ASN A 48 6.68 3.85 1.10
CA ASN A 48 7.11 5.17 0.63
C ASN A 48 8.52 5.13 0.05
N LEU A 49 9.46 4.44 0.69
CA LEU A 49 10.82 4.25 0.15
C LEU A 49 10.82 3.47 -1.17
N ALA A 50 10.02 2.41 -1.28
CA ALA A 50 9.91 1.62 -2.50
C ALA A 50 9.36 2.43 -3.69
N TYR A 51 8.57 3.46 -3.40
CA TYR A 51 7.93 4.32 -4.40
C TYR A 51 8.88 5.43 -4.90
N VAL A 52 9.87 5.84 -4.11
CA VAL A 52 10.80 6.93 -4.42
C VAL A 52 11.40 6.83 -5.82
N PRO A 53 12.00 5.70 -6.27
CA PRO A 53 12.69 5.64 -7.56
C PRO A 53 11.80 6.02 -8.75
N PHE A 54 10.52 5.68 -8.70
CA PHE A 54 9.57 5.99 -9.76
C PHE A 54 9.10 7.45 -9.66
N TYR A 55 8.62 7.88 -8.48
CA TYR A 55 8.02 9.20 -8.34
C TYR A 55 9.04 10.34 -8.39
N SER A 56 10.31 10.11 -8.01
CA SER A 56 11.37 11.11 -8.19
C SER A 56 11.68 11.38 -9.67
N ASN A 57 11.33 10.45 -10.56
CA ASN A 57 11.57 10.53 -12.00
C ASN A 57 10.27 10.61 -12.82
N ILE A 58 9.15 11.00 -12.19
CA ILE A 58 7.84 10.99 -12.84
C ILE A 58 7.78 11.93 -14.06
N SER A 59 8.49 13.06 -14.01
CA SER A 59 8.58 14.02 -15.11
C SER A 59 9.22 13.40 -16.37
N ASP A 60 10.26 12.59 -16.18
CA ASP A 60 10.91 11.88 -17.29
C ASP A 60 10.00 10.80 -17.86
N ILE A 61 9.31 10.06 -16.99
CA ILE A 61 8.30 9.07 -17.37
C ILE A 61 7.20 9.69 -18.25
N TYR A 62 6.68 10.86 -17.87
CA TYR A 62 5.68 11.60 -18.65
C TYR A 62 6.25 12.10 -19.98
N SER A 63 7.49 12.60 -19.98
CA SER A 63 8.20 13.01 -21.20
C SER A 63 8.37 11.85 -22.18
N TYR A 64 8.78 10.67 -21.72
CA TYR A 64 8.88 9.47 -22.57
C TYR A 64 7.53 9.03 -23.13
N GLY A 65 6.46 9.10 -22.33
CA GLY A 65 5.09 8.84 -22.76
C GLY A 65 4.64 9.80 -23.86
N ALA A 66 4.85 11.10 -23.67
CA ALA A 66 4.49 12.13 -24.64
C ALA A 66 5.27 12.00 -25.97
N LYS A 67 6.56 11.65 -25.90
CA LYS A 67 7.42 11.39 -27.06
C LYS A 67 7.18 10.04 -27.74
N LYS A 68 6.30 9.20 -27.20
CA LYS A 68 6.02 7.83 -27.66
C LYS A 68 7.26 6.92 -27.65
N GLU A 69 8.20 7.18 -26.74
CA GLU A 69 9.42 6.39 -26.54
C GLU A 69 9.13 5.14 -25.69
N PHE A 70 8.17 4.31 -26.12
CA PHE A 70 7.63 3.21 -25.30
C PHE A 70 8.66 2.17 -24.87
N LYS A 71 9.72 1.95 -25.67
CA LYS A 71 10.82 1.05 -25.31
C LYS A 71 11.59 1.58 -24.09
N LEU A 72 11.88 2.88 -24.08
CA LEU A 72 12.60 3.53 -22.98
C LEU A 72 11.71 3.62 -21.73
N LEU A 73 10.43 3.96 -21.92
CA LEU A 73 9.43 3.97 -20.85
C LEU A 73 9.33 2.61 -20.15
N LYS A 74 9.18 1.52 -20.93
CA LYS A 74 9.12 0.15 -20.39
C LYS A 74 10.39 -0.23 -19.63
N LYS A 75 11.56 0.12 -20.19
CA LYS A 75 12.85 -0.12 -19.53
C LYS A 75 12.93 0.61 -18.18
N LYS A 76 12.60 1.90 -18.15
CA LYS A 76 12.64 2.71 -16.92
C LYS A 76 11.63 2.26 -15.88
N PHE A 77 10.41 1.95 -16.30
CA PHE A 77 9.42 1.32 -15.42
C PHE A 77 9.96 0.04 -14.77
N SER A 78 10.56 -0.85 -15.55
CA SER A 78 11.12 -2.11 -15.02
C SER A 78 12.29 -1.86 -14.06
N GLU A 79 13.17 -0.90 -14.37
CA GLU A 79 14.29 -0.53 -13.48
C GLU A 79 13.75 -0.05 -12.12
N TYR A 80 12.80 0.88 -12.11
CA TYR A 80 12.23 1.42 -10.88
C TYR A 80 11.40 0.39 -10.10
N PHE A 81 10.64 -0.45 -10.81
CA PHE A 81 9.87 -1.52 -10.18
C PHE A 81 10.78 -2.54 -9.47
N VAL A 82 11.88 -2.94 -10.12
CA VAL A 82 12.87 -3.86 -9.52
C VAL A 82 13.55 -3.21 -8.30
N MET A 83 13.90 -1.92 -8.35
CA MET A 83 14.43 -1.20 -7.19
C MET A 83 13.45 -1.20 -6.01
N GLY A 84 12.17 -0.91 -6.27
CA GLY A 84 11.12 -0.97 -5.25
C GLY A 84 10.94 -2.38 -4.67
N LEU A 85 11.00 -3.40 -5.52
CA LEU A 85 10.94 -4.81 -5.09
C LEU A 85 12.12 -5.17 -4.16
N PHE A 86 13.34 -4.74 -4.49
CA PHE A 86 14.49 -4.94 -3.61
C PHE A 86 14.27 -4.30 -2.23
N ILE A 87 13.75 -3.07 -2.18
CA ILE A 87 13.44 -2.39 -0.92
C ILE A 87 12.42 -3.20 -0.09
N ILE A 88 11.34 -3.67 -0.72
CA ILE A 88 10.30 -4.46 -0.03
C ILE A 88 10.87 -5.79 0.50
N ILE A 89 11.64 -6.51 -0.32
CA ILE A 89 12.24 -7.80 0.09
C ILE A 89 13.26 -7.60 1.21
N SER A 90 14.14 -6.60 1.10
CA SER A 90 15.12 -6.30 2.15
C SER A 90 14.44 -5.92 3.46
N ALA A 91 13.39 -5.11 3.42
CA ALA A 91 12.62 -4.76 4.61
C ALA A 91 11.89 -5.97 5.21
N PHE A 92 11.28 -6.82 4.38
CA PHE A 92 10.63 -8.06 4.82
C PHE A 92 11.62 -8.95 5.59
N LEU A 93 12.81 -9.16 5.04
CA LEU A 93 13.85 -9.96 5.69
C LEU A 93 14.34 -9.30 6.98
N ALA A 94 14.58 -7.98 6.96
CA ALA A 94 15.04 -7.25 8.14
C ALA A 94 14.03 -7.31 9.30
N ILE A 95 12.74 -7.12 9.02
CA ILE A 95 11.67 -7.18 10.02
C ILE A 95 11.55 -8.59 10.61
N ASN A 96 11.54 -9.63 9.77
CA ASN A 96 11.34 -11.00 10.24
C ASN A 96 12.57 -11.59 10.96
N LEU A 97 13.79 -11.25 10.54
CA LEU A 97 15.01 -11.80 11.12
C LEU A 97 15.52 -10.99 12.32
N ALA A 98 15.45 -9.66 12.25
CA ALA A 98 16.07 -8.77 13.21
C ALA A 98 15.08 -7.81 13.90
N GLY A 99 13.83 -7.71 13.43
CA GLY A 99 12.86 -6.74 13.94
C GLY A 99 12.57 -6.88 15.43
N ASN A 100 12.04 -8.03 15.87
CA ASN A 100 11.73 -8.25 17.28
C ASN A 100 12.97 -8.20 18.21
N PRO A 101 14.13 -8.78 17.84
CA PRO A 101 15.38 -8.58 18.59
C PRO A 101 15.78 -7.11 18.73
N ALA A 102 15.67 -6.31 17.66
CA ALA A 102 15.99 -4.89 17.68
C ALA A 102 15.03 -4.10 18.58
N LEU A 103 13.72 -4.39 18.54
CA LEU A 103 12.74 -3.76 19.42
C LEU A 103 13.02 -4.03 20.91
N LYS A 104 13.39 -5.29 21.24
CA LYS A 104 13.77 -5.67 22.61
C LYS A 104 15.03 -4.93 23.08
N LEU A 105 16.03 -4.76 22.21
CA LEU A 105 17.24 -3.99 22.51
C LEU A 105 16.91 -2.52 22.82
N LEU A 106 15.92 -1.95 22.13
CA LEU A 106 15.46 -0.57 22.32
C LEU A 106 14.50 -0.40 23.52
N GLY A 107 14.16 -1.47 24.24
CA GLY A 107 13.21 -1.43 25.35
C GLY A 107 11.77 -1.15 24.91
N ILE A 108 11.42 -1.43 23.66
CA ILE A 108 10.07 -1.23 23.12
C ILE A 108 9.22 -2.48 23.41
N GLU A 109 8.07 -2.32 24.06
CA GLU A 109 7.18 -3.43 24.45
C GLU A 109 6.32 -4.00 23.31
N THR A 110 6.23 -3.28 22.17
CA THR A 110 5.51 -3.75 20.98
C THR A 110 6.32 -4.79 20.23
N GLU A 111 5.63 -5.71 19.58
CA GLU A 111 6.23 -6.73 18.71
C GLU A 111 5.67 -6.62 17.31
N PHE A 112 6.46 -7.01 16.31
CA PHE A 112 5.94 -7.19 14.95
C PHE A 112 4.93 -8.34 14.91
N ILE A 113 3.88 -8.16 14.11
CA ILE A 113 2.86 -9.20 13.91
C ILE A 113 3.44 -10.42 13.19
N GLY A 114 2.72 -11.55 13.23
CA GLY A 114 3.20 -12.81 12.66
C GLY A 114 3.59 -12.74 11.19
N ILE A 115 4.59 -13.55 10.81
CA ILE A 115 5.18 -13.61 9.45
C ILE A 115 4.13 -13.75 8.33
N THR A 116 3.06 -14.51 8.58
CA THR A 116 1.96 -14.68 7.62
C THR A 116 1.28 -13.35 7.30
N LEU A 117 1.01 -12.53 8.32
CA LEU A 117 0.37 -11.23 8.14
C LEU A 117 1.30 -10.25 7.43
N ILE A 118 2.58 -10.21 7.83
CA ILE A 118 3.59 -9.38 7.18
C ILE A 118 3.73 -9.75 5.70
N THR A 119 3.74 -11.04 5.38
CA THR A 119 3.80 -11.53 4.00
C THR A 119 2.63 -10.98 3.17
N ILE A 120 1.40 -11.09 3.68
CA ILE A 120 0.21 -10.59 2.96
C ILE A 120 0.29 -9.06 2.79
N MET A 121 0.74 -8.33 3.81
CA MET A 121 0.91 -6.88 3.72
C MET A 121 1.99 -6.47 2.71
N CYS A 122 3.13 -7.16 2.68
CA CYS A 122 4.19 -6.92 1.68
C CYS A 122 3.72 -7.23 0.25
N LEU A 123 2.96 -8.31 0.05
CA LEU A 123 2.32 -8.62 -1.24
C LEU A 123 1.32 -7.54 -1.63
N SER A 124 0.53 -7.04 -0.68
CA SER A 124 -0.40 -5.93 -0.91
C SER A 124 0.36 -4.68 -1.40
N ILE A 125 1.48 -4.32 -0.76
CA ILE A 125 2.32 -3.19 -1.17
C ILE A 125 2.87 -3.40 -2.58
N LEU A 126 3.31 -4.61 -2.92
CA LEU A 126 3.85 -4.92 -4.25
C LEU A 126 2.79 -4.71 -5.35
N PHE A 127 1.57 -5.19 -5.14
CA PHE A 127 0.48 -5.01 -6.10
C PHE A 127 0.03 -3.54 -6.17
N ASP A 128 -0.09 -2.87 -5.02
CA ASP A 128 -0.39 -1.44 -4.94
C ASP A 128 0.65 -0.62 -5.72
N MET A 129 1.94 -0.96 -5.60
CA MET A 129 3.02 -0.32 -6.34
C MET A 129 2.87 -0.52 -7.85
N HIS A 130 2.61 -1.76 -8.29
CA HIS A 130 2.43 -2.09 -9.69
C HIS A 130 1.24 -1.32 -10.30
N ALA A 131 0.09 -1.35 -9.62
CA ALA A 131 -1.12 -0.65 -10.04
C ALA A 131 -0.90 0.87 -10.07
N SER A 132 -0.29 1.43 -9.02
CA SER A 132 0.00 2.86 -8.90
C SER A 132 0.93 3.38 -10.00
N PHE A 133 1.97 2.63 -10.35
CA PHE A 133 2.90 3.03 -11.41
C PHE A 133 2.22 2.98 -12.79
N HIS A 134 1.41 1.96 -13.06
CA HIS A 134 0.63 1.88 -14.30
C HIS A 134 -0.42 3.00 -14.40
N ALA A 135 -1.15 3.27 -13.33
CA ALA A 135 -2.09 4.38 -13.27
C ALA A 135 -1.37 5.72 -13.51
N SER A 136 -0.20 5.91 -12.91
CA SER A 136 0.63 7.11 -13.14
C SER A 136 1.04 7.25 -14.60
N ILE A 137 1.48 6.19 -15.26
CA ILE A 137 1.79 6.21 -16.70
C ILE A 137 0.54 6.52 -17.52
N TYR A 138 -0.59 5.89 -17.20
CA TYR A 138 -1.83 6.08 -17.94
C TYR A 138 -2.36 7.52 -17.83
N THR A 139 -2.30 8.12 -16.64
CA THR A 139 -2.73 9.51 -16.40
C THR A 139 -1.90 10.54 -17.17
N SER A 140 -0.71 10.20 -17.66
CA SER A 140 0.04 11.04 -18.61
C SER A 140 -0.72 11.34 -19.92
N THR A 141 -1.76 10.56 -20.22
CA THR A 141 -2.65 10.77 -21.38
C THR A 141 -3.80 11.76 -21.12
N ASN A 142 -3.82 12.44 -19.96
CA ASN A 142 -4.90 13.33 -19.50
C ASN A 142 -6.27 12.64 -19.36
N HIS A 143 -6.30 11.31 -19.34
CA HIS A 143 -7.47 10.52 -19.00
C HIS A 143 -7.29 9.90 -17.61
N ILE A 144 -8.24 10.13 -16.70
CA ILE A 144 -8.22 9.61 -15.33
C ILE A 144 -9.47 8.76 -15.10
N PRO A 145 -9.43 7.45 -15.39
CA PRO A 145 -10.57 6.54 -15.25
C PRO A 145 -10.82 6.11 -13.79
N PHE A 146 -9.94 6.49 -12.87
CA PHE A 146 -9.85 5.87 -11.53
C PHE A 146 -10.72 6.54 -10.45
N PHE A 147 -11.49 7.58 -10.78
CA PHE A 147 -12.35 8.27 -9.82
C PHE A 147 -13.33 7.32 -9.09
N TRP A 148 -14.18 6.64 -9.87
CA TRP A 148 -15.18 5.72 -9.32
C TRP A 148 -14.55 4.47 -8.67
N PRO A 149 -13.57 3.80 -9.31
CA PRO A 149 -12.85 2.69 -8.67
C PRO A 149 -12.25 3.04 -7.30
N SER A 150 -11.62 4.20 -7.14
CA SER A 150 -11.02 4.61 -5.85
C SER A 150 -12.06 4.81 -4.74
N ILE A 151 -13.22 5.39 -5.04
CA ILE A 151 -14.28 5.60 -4.04
C ILE A 151 -14.93 4.27 -3.67
N ILE A 152 -15.27 3.44 -4.67
CA ILE A 152 -15.94 2.15 -4.46
C ILE A 152 -15.03 1.20 -3.68
N SER A 153 -13.75 1.10 -4.05
CA SER A 153 -12.79 0.26 -3.34
C SER A 153 -12.62 0.70 -1.88
N GLY A 154 -12.45 2.00 -1.61
CA GLY A 154 -12.36 2.52 -0.24
C GLY A 154 -13.58 2.20 0.61
N ALA A 155 -14.79 2.38 0.08
CA ALA A 155 -16.03 2.04 0.76
C ALA A 155 -16.15 0.53 1.03
N LEU A 156 -15.80 -0.31 0.04
CA LEU A 156 -15.84 -1.76 0.19
C LEU A 156 -14.86 -2.27 1.23
N VAL A 157 -13.64 -1.72 1.31
CA VAL A 157 -12.67 -2.11 2.35
C VAL A 157 -13.24 -1.87 3.75
N VAL A 158 -13.90 -0.72 3.97
CA VAL A 158 -14.48 -0.40 5.28
C VAL A 158 -15.68 -1.30 5.60
N ILE A 159 -16.61 -1.48 4.64
CA ILE A 159 -17.84 -2.25 4.84
C ILE A 159 -17.52 -3.73 5.05
N LEU A 160 -16.78 -4.34 4.10
CA LEU A 160 -16.39 -5.74 4.18
C LEU A 160 -15.43 -5.97 5.36
N GLY A 161 -14.55 -5.01 5.64
CA GLY A 161 -13.61 -5.10 6.74
C GLY A 161 -14.34 -5.15 8.08
N ARG A 162 -15.36 -4.32 8.27
CA ARG A 162 -16.23 -4.35 9.46
C ARG A 162 -16.93 -5.70 9.62
N TRP A 163 -17.32 -6.35 8.52
CA TRP A 163 -17.98 -7.66 8.55
C TRP A 163 -17.00 -8.81 8.81
N ALA A 164 -15.79 -8.76 8.26
CA ALA A 164 -14.79 -9.82 8.40
C ALA A 164 -14.02 -9.76 9.73
N THR A 165 -13.81 -8.57 10.29
CA THR A 165 -13.01 -8.36 11.51
C THR A 165 -13.52 -9.14 12.73
N PRO A 166 -14.84 -9.21 13.02
CA PRO A 166 -15.35 -9.98 14.16
C PRO A 166 -15.05 -11.50 14.08
N TYR A 167 -14.95 -12.06 12.87
CA TYR A 167 -14.74 -13.50 12.67
C TYR A 167 -13.27 -13.88 12.55
N TYR A 168 -12.46 -13.04 11.91
CA TYR A 168 -11.07 -13.35 11.55
C TYR A 168 -10.03 -12.43 12.20
N GLY A 169 -10.46 -11.45 13.02
CA GLY A 169 -9.58 -10.50 13.67
C GLY A 169 -8.68 -9.75 12.68
N LEU A 170 -7.38 -9.69 12.99
CA LEU A 170 -6.36 -9.05 12.16
C LEU A 170 -6.27 -9.62 10.74
N LEU A 171 -6.47 -10.93 10.57
CA LEU A 171 -6.50 -11.55 9.24
C LEU A 171 -7.65 -11.00 8.42
N GLY A 172 -8.82 -10.80 9.01
CA GLY A 172 -9.99 -10.24 8.33
C GLY A 172 -9.74 -8.85 7.79
N ILE A 173 -9.07 -7.99 8.57
CA ILE A 173 -8.69 -6.64 8.16
C ILE A 173 -7.76 -6.68 6.94
N ILE A 174 -6.65 -7.43 7.07
CA ILE A 174 -5.60 -7.45 6.05
C ILE A 174 -6.08 -8.12 4.76
N THR A 175 -6.78 -9.25 4.87
CA THR A 175 -7.26 -10.00 3.69
C THR A 175 -8.37 -9.28 2.95
N THR A 176 -9.28 -8.61 3.66
CA THR A 176 -10.34 -7.82 3.01
C THR A 176 -9.74 -6.71 2.17
N ARG A 177 -8.78 -5.97 2.75
CA ARG A 177 -8.08 -4.91 2.01
C ARG A 177 -7.38 -5.48 0.78
N PHE A 178 -6.64 -6.57 0.95
CA PHE A 178 -5.93 -7.24 -0.15
C PHE A 178 -6.88 -7.66 -1.28
N LEU A 179 -8.00 -8.31 -0.96
CA LEU A 179 -8.96 -8.81 -1.97
C LEU A 179 -9.68 -7.68 -2.68
N VAL A 180 -10.09 -6.64 -1.96
CA VAL A 180 -10.76 -5.49 -2.57
C VAL A 180 -9.79 -4.76 -3.49
N GLN A 181 -8.56 -4.47 -3.05
CA GLN A 181 -7.56 -3.80 -3.89
C GLN A 181 -7.18 -4.63 -5.13
N PHE A 182 -7.19 -5.96 -5.03
CA PHE A 182 -6.92 -6.83 -6.17
C PHE A 182 -8.05 -6.84 -7.22
N SER A 183 -9.27 -6.49 -6.83
CA SER A 183 -10.46 -6.56 -7.69
C SER A 183 -10.64 -5.33 -8.59
N PHE A 184 -9.86 -4.26 -8.36
CA PHE A 184 -9.94 -2.97 -9.07
C PHE A 184 -8.59 -2.62 -9.71
#